data_AF-A0AAV4H1G4-F1
#
_entry.id   AF-A0AAV4H1G4-F1
#
_cell.length_a   1.000
_cell.length_b   1.000
_cell.length_c   1.000
_cell.angle_alpha   90.00
_cell.angle_beta   90.00
_cell.angle_gamma   90.00
#
_symmetry.space_group_name_H-M   'P 1'
#
loop_
_entity.id
_entity.type
_entity.pdbx_description
1 polymer ?
#
loop_
_entity_poly.entity_id
_entity_poly.type
_entity_poly.pdbx_seq_one_letter_code
_entity_poly.pdbx_strand_id
1 'polypeptide(L)'
;MLTVDLNTKRSLTYTPPGWNYKKANWSKFASRSDILTTRININTRQINKANKTPTKAILSAAHECIPSGSRKNYIPYWSEELQALHEEVTEARDNVEKEPSVDNNICLKAKTARFRRESNTAVRNSWHKKTAQLNLEKRWSETVETCQIAKW
;
A
#
# COMPACT_ATOMS: atom_id res chain seq x y z
N MET A 1 -42.35 -4.18 15.14
CA MET A 1 -41.09 -3.52 15.55
C MET A 1 -39.96 -4.23 14.83
N LEU A 2 -39.21 -3.54 13.96
CA LEU A 2 -38.04 -4.11 13.31
C LEU A 2 -36.84 -3.95 14.26
N THR A 3 -36.38 -5.05 14.85
CA THR A 3 -35.18 -5.09 15.67
C THR A 3 -33.96 -5.05 14.77
N VAL A 4 -33.21 -3.95 14.81
CA VAL A 4 -31.92 -3.84 14.11
C VAL A 4 -30.88 -4.58 14.95
N ASP A 5 -30.36 -5.67 14.41
CA ASP A 5 -29.29 -6.43 15.06
C ASP A 5 -27.96 -5.66 14.93
N LEU A 6 -27.57 -5.00 16.02
CA LEU A 6 -26.31 -4.25 16.16
C LEU A 6 -25.08 -5.17 16.28
N ASN A 7 -25.26 -6.49 16.33
CA ASN A 7 -24.19 -7.47 16.57
C ASN A 7 -23.65 -8.10 15.29
N THR A 8 -23.87 -7.49 14.12
CA THR A 8 -23.23 -7.91 12.87
C THR A 8 -21.73 -7.66 12.97
N LYS A 9 -20.98 -8.65 13.48
CA LYS A 9 -19.51 -8.64 13.47
C LYS A 9 -19.06 -8.56 12.01
N ARG A 10 -18.40 -7.46 11.63
CA ARG A 10 -17.72 -7.37 10.33
C ARG A 10 -16.81 -8.58 10.20
N SER A 11 -17.01 -9.39 9.16
CA SER A 11 -16.11 -10.51 8.86
C SER A 11 -14.68 -10.00 8.75
N LEU A 12 -13.81 -10.43 9.68
CA LEU A 12 -12.39 -10.07 9.73
C LEU A 12 -11.58 -10.69 8.58
N THR A 13 -12.21 -11.47 7.69
CA THR A 13 -11.54 -12.21 6.61
C THR A 13 -11.48 -11.48 5.27
N TYR A 14 -12.19 -10.36 5.11
CA TYR A 14 -12.12 -9.54 3.90
C TYR A 14 -11.36 -8.25 4.17
N THR A 15 -10.05 -8.27 3.93
CA THR A 15 -9.31 -7.03 3.72
C THR A 15 -9.62 -6.55 2.31
N PRO A 16 -10.24 -5.36 2.14
CA PRO A 16 -10.46 -4.82 0.81
C PRO A 16 -9.13 -4.77 0.05
N PRO A 17 -9.13 -5.07 -1.26
CA PRO A 17 -7.92 -4.97 -2.05
C PRO A 17 -7.30 -3.58 -1.89
N GLY A 18 -6.03 -3.54 -1.48
CA GLY A 18 -5.26 -2.30 -1.41
C GLY A 18 -5.00 -1.79 -2.82
N TRP A 19 -5.90 -0.96 -3.35
CA TRP A 19 -5.77 -0.38 -4.69
C TRP A 19 -4.72 0.72 -4.70
N ASN A 20 -3.79 0.66 -5.66
CA ASN A 20 -2.82 1.73 -5.87
C ASN A 20 -3.32 2.74 -6.89
N TYR A 21 -4.11 3.71 -6.42
CA TYR A 21 -4.71 4.75 -7.28
C TYR A 21 -3.69 5.66 -7.97
N LYS A 22 -2.48 5.82 -7.41
CA LYS A 22 -1.42 6.63 -8.04
C LYS A 22 -0.84 5.99 -9.30
N LYS A 23 -0.89 4.65 -9.39
CA LYS A 23 -0.42 3.89 -10.54
C LYS A 23 -1.56 3.41 -11.44
N ALA A 24 -2.79 3.84 -11.16
CA ALA A 24 -3.95 3.47 -11.95
C ALA A 24 -3.85 4.06 -13.36
N ASN A 25 -4.16 3.25 -14.37
CA ASN A 25 -4.40 3.75 -15.70
C ASN A 25 -5.87 4.16 -15.84
N TRP A 26 -6.17 5.41 -15.51
CA TRP A 26 -7.54 5.94 -15.52
C TRP A 26 -8.16 5.99 -16.92
N SER A 27 -7.37 6.27 -17.95
CA SER A 27 -7.84 6.26 -19.34
C SER A 27 -8.31 4.86 -19.76
N LYS A 28 -7.48 3.84 -19.48
CA LYS A 28 -7.86 2.44 -19.73
C LYS A 28 -9.06 2.02 -18.89
N PHE A 29 -9.13 2.46 -17.63
CA PHE A 29 -10.27 2.16 -16.75
C PHE A 29 -11.58 2.72 -17.33
N ALA A 30 -11.60 3.98 -17.75
CA ALA A 30 -12.78 4.62 -18.34
C ALA A 30 -13.26 3.86 -19.59
N SER A 31 -12.35 3.58 -20.53
CA SER A 31 -12.71 2.82 -21.73
C SER A 31 -13.22 1.41 -21.41
N ARG A 32 -12.61 0.72 -20.43
CA ARG A 32 -13.03 -0.62 -20.03
C ARG A 32 -14.35 -0.62 -19.28
N SER A 33 -14.58 0.34 -18.39
CA SER A 33 -15.85 0.46 -17.67
C SER A 33 -16.99 0.69 -18.66
N ASP A 34 -16.82 1.58 -19.64
CA ASP A 34 -17.84 1.90 -20.63
C ASP A 34 -18.20 0.68 -21.50
N ILE A 35 -17.20 -0.06 -21.96
CA ILE A 35 -17.42 -1.30 -22.72
C ILE A 35 -18.19 -2.32 -21.87
N LEU A 36 -17.83 -2.48 -20.59
CA LEU A 36 -18.44 -3.48 -19.72
C LEU A 36 -19.85 -3.09 -19.28
N THR A 37 -20.14 -1.81 -19.06
CA THR A 37 -21.47 -1.31 -18.68
C THR A 37 -22.44 -1.31 -19.86
N THR A 38 -21.97 -0.99 -21.07
CA THR A 38 -22.79 -1.02 -22.30
C THR A 38 -23.33 -2.42 -22.60
N ARG A 39 -22.62 -3.47 -22.17
CA ARG A 39 -23.01 -4.88 -22.36
C ARG A 39 -24.03 -5.39 -21.33
N ILE A 40 -24.41 -4.58 -20.35
CA ILE A 40 -25.30 -5.01 -19.27
C ILE A 40 -26.76 -4.86 -19.72
N ASN A 41 -27.46 -5.99 -19.82
CA ASN A 41 -28.90 -5.99 -20.02
C ASN A 41 -29.63 -5.92 -18.67
N ILE A 42 -30.33 -4.81 -18.43
CA ILE A 42 -31.06 -4.53 -17.18
C ILE A 42 -32.47 -5.13 -17.18
N ASN A 43 -32.98 -5.59 -18.34
CA ASN A 43 -34.34 -6.12 -18.51
C ASN A 43 -34.57 -7.49 -17.84
N THR A 44 -33.67 -7.94 -16.96
CA THR A 44 -33.82 -9.18 -16.21
C THR A 44 -34.81 -8.99 -15.05
N ARG A 45 -35.77 -9.91 -14.90
CA ARG A 45 -36.78 -9.91 -13.81
C ARG A 45 -36.20 -10.02 -12.39
N GLN A 46 -34.88 -10.24 -12.25
CA GLN A 46 -34.19 -10.43 -10.98
C GLN A 46 -33.40 -9.19 -10.58
N ILE A 47 -34.00 -8.33 -9.75
CA ILE A 47 -33.42 -7.07 -9.25
C ILE A 47 -32.03 -7.28 -8.60
N ASN A 48 -31.88 -8.34 -7.80
CA ASN A 48 -30.60 -8.66 -7.15
C ASN A 48 -29.47 -8.96 -8.16
N LYS A 49 -29.81 -9.58 -9.30
CA LYS A 49 -28.86 -9.88 -10.37
C LYS A 49 -28.55 -8.62 -11.19
N ALA A 50 -29.57 -7.80 -11.44
CA ALA A 50 -29.42 -6.50 -12.07
C ALA A 50 -28.48 -5.59 -11.24
N ASN A 51 -28.54 -5.63 -9.92
CA ASN A 51 -27.65 -4.84 -9.05
C ASN A 51 -26.22 -5.39 -8.95
N LYS A 52 -26.04 -6.72 -8.98
CA LYS A 52 -24.70 -7.33 -8.88
C LYS A 52 -23.88 -7.20 -10.18
N THR A 53 -24.54 -7.11 -11.33
CA THR A 53 -23.87 -7.11 -12.64
C THR A 53 -23.03 -5.84 -12.87
N PRO A 54 -23.54 -4.61 -12.65
CA PRO A 54 -22.75 -3.39 -12.76
C PRO A 54 -21.58 -3.36 -11.77
N THR A 55 -21.82 -3.75 -10.52
CA THR A 55 -20.76 -3.81 -9.51
C THR A 55 -19.63 -4.76 -9.92
N LYS A 56 -19.96 -5.93 -10.48
CA LYS A 56 -18.95 -6.86 -11.02
C LYS A 56 -18.22 -6.28 -12.23
N ALA A 57 -18.92 -5.59 -13.12
CA ALA A 57 -18.31 -4.94 -14.29
C ALA A 57 -17.28 -3.87 -13.87
N ILE A 58 -17.65 -2.99 -12.92
CA ILE A 58 -16.77 -1.96 -12.39
C ILE A 58 -15.56 -2.58 -11.68
N LEU A 59 -15.77 -3.62 -10.87
CA LEU A 59 -14.69 -4.33 -10.19
C LEU A 59 -13.76 -5.02 -11.20
N SER A 60 -14.29 -5.63 -12.26
CA SER A 60 -13.50 -6.26 -13.32
C SER A 60 -12.63 -5.22 -14.04
N ALA A 61 -13.20 -4.08 -14.43
CA ALA A 61 -12.43 -2.98 -15.01
C ALA A 61 -11.33 -2.49 -14.06
N ALA A 62 -11.64 -2.36 -12.77
CA ALA A 62 -10.69 -1.95 -11.75
C ALA A 62 -9.53 -2.94 -11.63
N HIS A 63 -9.80 -4.25 -11.59
CA HIS A 63 -8.78 -5.29 -11.53
C HIS A 63 -7.80 -5.25 -12.71
N GLU A 64 -8.27 -4.87 -13.91
CA GLU A 64 -7.43 -4.81 -15.11
C GLU A 64 -6.60 -3.51 -15.25
N CYS A 65 -7.00 -2.46 -14.55
CA CYS A 65 -6.49 -1.10 -14.78
C CYS A 65 -5.82 -0.48 -13.55
N ILE A 66 -6.18 -0.94 -12.36
CA ILE A 66 -5.65 -0.45 -11.09
C ILE A 66 -4.84 -1.58 -10.46
N PRO A 67 -3.51 -1.42 -10.36
CA PRO A 67 -2.69 -2.41 -9.69
C PRO A 67 -3.16 -2.64 -8.25
N SER A 68 -3.55 -3.88 -7.95
CA SER A 68 -3.84 -4.33 -6.59
C SER A 68 -2.53 -4.63 -5.88
N GLY A 69 -2.30 -4.01 -4.73
CA GLY A 69 -1.09 -4.23 -3.95
C GLY A 69 -0.88 -3.11 -2.95
N SER A 70 -1.26 -3.37 -1.70
CA SER A 70 -0.54 -2.78 -0.59
C SER A 70 0.90 -3.32 -0.65
N ARG A 71 1.91 -2.44 -0.62
CA ARG A 71 3.29 -2.89 -0.45
C ARG A 71 3.36 -3.55 0.93
N LYS A 72 3.40 -4.89 0.96
CA LYS A 72 3.24 -5.69 2.19
C LYS A 72 4.19 -5.24 3.31
N ASN A 73 5.36 -4.70 2.98
CA ASN A 73 6.36 -4.22 3.94
C ASN A 73 7.03 -2.91 3.46
N TYR A 74 6.27 -1.89 3.03
CA TYR A 74 6.91 -0.61 2.71
C TYR A 74 7.39 0.09 3.97
N ILE A 75 8.70 0.06 4.18
CA ILE A 75 9.38 0.82 5.20
C ILE A 75 9.97 2.07 4.51
N PRO A 76 9.48 3.30 4.83
CA PRO A 76 9.84 4.51 4.09
C PRO A 76 11.34 4.84 4.04
N TYR A 77 12.10 4.37 5.03
CA TYR A 77 13.54 4.61 5.17
C TYR A 77 14.40 3.42 4.68
N TRP A 78 13.80 2.35 4.19
CA TRP A 78 14.52 1.15 3.77
C TRP A 78 15.01 1.30 2.32
N SER A 79 16.31 1.49 2.16
CA SER A 79 17.00 1.60 0.87
C SER A 79 17.72 0.31 0.49
N GLU A 80 18.14 0.18 -0.77
CA GLU A 80 18.97 -0.93 -1.25
C GLU A 80 20.31 -1.01 -0.49
N GLU A 81 20.89 0.13 -0.10
CA GLU A 81 22.08 0.19 0.75
C GLU A 81 21.82 -0.42 2.14
N LEU A 82 20.66 -0.13 2.73
CA LEU A 82 20.28 -0.67 4.03
C LEU A 82 20.02 -2.18 3.96
N GLN A 83 19.47 -2.63 2.84
CA GLN A 83 19.27 -4.05 2.53
C GLN A 83 20.62 -4.78 2.43
N ALA A 84 21.60 -4.22 1.71
CA ALA A 84 22.94 -4.80 1.61
C ALA A 84 23.62 -4.92 2.99
N LEU A 85 23.51 -3.91 3.84
CA LEU A 85 24.03 -3.98 5.22
C LEU A 85 23.30 -5.03 6.07
N HIS A 86 22.01 -5.23 5.85
CA HIS A 86 21.24 -6.26 6.53
C HIS A 86 21.70 -7.68 6.12
N GLU A 87 21.97 -7.87 4.83
CA GLU A 87 22.54 -9.10 4.28
C GLU A 87 23.94 -9.37 4.85
N GLU A 88 24.81 -8.36 4.91
CA GLU A 88 26.15 -8.49 5.54
C GLU A 88 26.07 -8.98 7.00
N VAL A 89 25.09 -8.48 7.77
CA VAL A 89 24.85 -8.91 9.16
C VAL A 89 24.34 -10.34 9.21
N THR A 90 23.48 -10.73 8.27
CA THR A 90 22.91 -12.07 8.19
C THR A 90 24.00 -13.09 7.87
N GLU A 91 24.82 -12.82 6.86
CA GLU A 91 26.00 -13.64 6.54
C GLU A 91 26.95 -13.79 7.73
N ALA A 92 27.18 -12.70 8.48
CA ALA A 92 28.02 -12.75 9.67
C ALA A 92 27.42 -13.59 10.79
N ARG A 93 26.09 -13.66 10.91
CA ARG A 93 25.41 -14.57 11.84
C ARG A 93 25.60 -16.01 11.41
N ASP A 94 25.34 -16.30 10.14
CA ASP A 94 25.51 -17.65 9.58
C ASP A 94 26.95 -18.16 9.79
N ASN A 95 27.94 -17.28 9.65
CA ASN A 95 29.34 -17.63 9.90
C ASN A 95 29.63 -17.90 11.38
N VAL A 96 29.05 -17.13 12.30
CA VAL A 96 29.18 -17.39 13.76
C VAL A 96 28.49 -18.70 14.16
N GLU A 97 27.36 -19.03 13.54
CA GLU A 97 26.64 -20.29 13.80
C GLU A 97 27.42 -21.50 13.29
N LYS A 98 28.07 -21.39 12.12
CA LYS A 98 28.92 -22.45 11.55
C LYS A 98 30.23 -22.61 12.31
N GLU A 99 30.88 -21.49 12.64
CA GLU A 99 32.18 -21.47 13.30
C GLU A 99 32.18 -20.45 14.45
N PRO A 100 31.83 -20.90 15.67
CA PRO A 100 31.80 -20.03 16.83
C PRO A 100 33.23 -19.68 17.29
N SER A 101 33.75 -18.57 16.77
CA SER A 101 35.03 -17.98 17.13
C SER A 101 34.87 -16.58 17.74
N VAL A 102 35.86 -16.13 18.52
CA VAL A 102 35.90 -14.77 19.08
C VAL A 102 35.97 -13.74 17.96
N ASP A 103 36.77 -13.98 16.91
CA ASP A 103 36.91 -13.07 15.77
C ASP A 103 35.60 -12.94 14.98
N ASN A 104 34.91 -14.06 14.75
CA ASN A 104 33.61 -14.08 14.09
C ASN A 104 32.55 -13.31 14.90
N ASN A 105 32.58 -13.44 16.23
CA ASN A 105 31.71 -12.67 17.12
C ASN A 105 32.03 -11.17 17.11
N ILE A 106 33.30 -10.79 17.07
CA ILE A 106 33.71 -9.38 16.94
C ILE A 106 33.24 -8.81 15.60
N CYS A 107 33.42 -9.55 14.50
CA CYS A 107 32.93 -9.18 13.17
C CYS A 107 31.42 -8.99 13.14
N LEU A 108 30.65 -9.93 13.70
CA LEU A 108 29.19 -9.83 13.81
C LEU A 108 28.77 -8.58 14.61
N LYS A 109 29.42 -8.31 15.75
CA LYS A 109 29.15 -7.12 16.56
C LYS A 109 29.44 -5.84 15.78
N ALA A 110 30.55 -5.77 15.06
CA ALA A 110 30.92 -4.62 14.24
C ALA A 110 29.92 -4.35 13.12
N LYS A 111 29.56 -5.37 12.33
CA LYS A 111 28.55 -5.26 11.26
C LYS A 111 27.18 -4.89 11.82
N THR A 112 26.77 -5.49 12.94
CA THR A 112 25.50 -5.16 13.61
C THR A 112 25.47 -3.71 14.08
N ALA A 113 26.57 -3.20 14.64
CA ALA A 113 26.68 -1.80 15.07
C ALA A 113 26.58 -0.84 13.88
N ARG A 114 27.25 -1.15 12.76
CA ARG A 114 27.16 -0.40 11.51
C ARG A 114 25.72 -0.35 10.99
N PHE A 115 25.07 -1.49 10.84
CA PHE A 115 23.67 -1.57 10.39
C PHE A 115 22.73 -0.75 11.29
N ARG A 116 22.86 -0.85 12.62
CA ARG A 116 22.04 -0.08 13.56
C ARG A 116 22.23 1.42 13.41
N ARG A 117 23.47 1.89 13.23
CA ARG A 117 23.78 3.32 13.04
C ARG A 117 23.12 3.85 11.76
N GLU A 118 23.28 3.14 10.64
CA GLU A 118 22.73 3.57 9.36
C GLU A 118 21.20 3.49 9.36
N SER A 119 20.61 2.44 9.93
CA SER A 119 19.15 2.34 10.10
C SER A 119 18.58 3.51 10.91
N ASN A 120 19.21 3.86 12.03
CA ASN A 120 18.76 4.99 12.84
C ASN A 120 18.89 6.33 12.09
N THR A 121 19.95 6.49 11.30
CA THR A 121 20.16 7.69 10.47
C THR A 121 19.12 7.78 9.36
N ALA A 122 18.83 6.68 8.67
CA ALA A 122 17.80 6.60 7.65
C ALA A 122 16.41 6.92 8.20
N VAL A 123 16.06 6.40 9.39
CA VAL A 123 14.80 6.73 10.08
C VAL A 123 14.69 8.24 10.33
N ARG A 124 15.74 8.86 10.91
CA ARG A 124 15.74 10.31 11.20
C ARG A 124 15.64 11.14 9.93
N ASN A 125 16.40 10.79 8.89
CA ASN A 125 16.37 11.51 7.61
C ASN A 125 15.03 11.39 6.91
N SER A 126 14.42 10.19 6.94
CA SER A 126 13.06 9.99 6.41
C SER A 126 12.04 10.85 7.15
N TRP A 127 12.16 10.96 8.48
CA TRP A 127 11.29 11.82 9.28
C TRP A 127 11.49 13.31 8.94
N HIS A 128 12.73 13.79 8.94
CA HIS A 128 13.06 15.17 8.57
C HIS A 128 12.56 15.55 7.16
N LYS A 129 12.77 14.67 6.18
CA LYS A 129 12.27 14.88 4.82
C LYS A 129 10.75 14.95 4.79
N LYS A 130 10.08 14.09 5.57
CA LYS A 130 8.61 14.07 5.63
C LYS A 130 8.07 15.34 6.29
N THR A 131 8.65 15.78 7.39
CA THR A 131 8.21 17.00 8.09
C THR A 131 8.50 18.26 7.29
N ALA A 132 9.63 18.34 6.59
CA ALA A 132 9.93 19.45 5.68
C ALA A 132 8.94 19.55 4.50
N GLN A 133 8.40 18.41 4.05
CA GLN A 133 7.35 18.38 3.01
C GLN A 133 5.96 18.76 3.55
N LEU A 134 5.75 18.74 4.87
CA LEU A 134 4.48 19.17 5.45
C LEU A 134 4.46 20.69 5.47
N ASN A 135 3.67 21.27 4.56
CA ASN A 135 3.32 22.68 4.66
C ASN A 135 2.32 22.83 5.81
N LEU A 136 2.81 23.22 6.99
CA LEU A 136 2.01 23.46 8.19
C LEU A 136 1.20 24.76 8.12
N GLU A 137 1.48 25.63 7.14
CA GLU A 137 0.80 26.92 6.95
C GLU A 137 -0.45 26.80 6.08
N LYS A 138 -0.61 25.70 5.33
CA LYS A 138 -1.81 25.44 4.54
C LYS A 138 -3.00 25.18 5.46
N ARG A 139 -3.74 26.24 5.75
CA ARG A 139 -5.04 26.17 6.45
C ARG A 139 -6.00 25.36 5.58
N TRP A 140 -6.75 24.46 6.22
CA TRP A 140 -7.72 23.53 5.60
C TRP A 140 -8.67 24.16 4.56
N SER A 141 -8.87 25.48 4.63
CA SER A 141 -9.73 26.28 3.76
C SER A 141 -9.31 26.38 2.29
N GLU A 142 -8.05 26.11 1.91
CA GLU A 142 -7.62 26.20 0.50
C GLU A 142 -7.81 24.90 -0.30
N THR A 143 -8.03 23.77 0.39
CA THR A 143 -8.11 22.45 -0.26
C THR A 143 -9.41 22.25 -1.05
N VAL A 144 -10.46 23.01 -0.74
CA VAL A 144 -11.76 22.91 -1.42
C VAL A 144 -11.71 23.50 -2.84
N GLU A 145 -10.93 24.55 -3.07
CA GLU A 145 -10.82 25.19 -4.39
C GLU A 145 -10.00 24.34 -5.38
N THR A 146 -8.95 23.64 -4.92
CA THR A 146 -8.18 22.76 -5.81
C THR A 146 -8.92 21.49 -6.24
N CYS A 147 -9.93 21.06 -5.48
CA CYS A 147 -10.79 19.93 -5.85
C CYS A 147 -11.92 20.34 -6.82
N GLN A 148 -12.22 21.62 -6.97
CA GLN A 148 -13.24 22.14 -7.89
C GLN A 148 -12.72 22.41 -9.32
N ILE A 149 -11.41 22.29 -9.55
CA ILE A 149 -10.80 22.41 -10.89
C ILE A 149 -10.84 21.07 -11.67
N ALA A 150 -11.26 19.97 -11.03
CA ALA A 150 -11.61 18.74 -11.73
C ALA A 150 -13.09 18.75 -12.17
N LYS A 151 -13.49 19.76 -12.95
CA LYS A 151 -14.71 19.71 -13.77
C LYS A 151 -14.30 19.35 -15.20
N TRP A 152 -14.26 18.05 -15.50
CA TRP A 152 -14.57 17.44 -16.80
C TRP A 152 -14.96 15.99 -16.54
#